data_AF-G0PM04-F1
#
_entry.id   AF-G0PM04-F1
#
_cell.length_a   1.000
_cell.length_b   1.000
_cell.length_c   1.000
_cell.angle_alpha   90.00
_cell.angle_beta   90.00
_cell.angle_gamma   90.00
#
_symmetry.space_group_name_H-M   'P 1'
#
loop_
_entity.id
_entity.type
_entity.pdbx_description
1 polymer ?
#
loop_
_entity_poly.entity_id
_entity_poly.type
_entity_poly.pdbx_seq_one_letter_code
_entity_poly.pdbx_strand_id
1 'polypeptide(L)'
;MSLAGSTIQAYRQRKIESLAKMSNMSQDDVTTGLRTVQQGLEALREEHSTISNTLETSIKGVKDDEAPLPKQKLTQINDNLDKLMCGVDETSLMLMVFQLTQGMDAQHQKYQAQRRRLCQENAWLRDELSSTQIKLQQSEQMVAQLEEENKHLKYMASIKQFDDGAQSDTKINADSGPQPVTNETLQELGFGPEDEEDLNTSQFAQPTPAHSMAASANVGYEIPARLRTLHNLVIQYASQGRYEVAVPLCKQALEDLEKTSGHDHPDVATMLNILALVYRDQNKYKEAANLLNEALSIREKCLGESHPAV
;
A
#
# COMPACT_ATOMS: atom_id res chain seq x y z
N MET A 1 44.61 39.80 18.40
CA MET A 1 44.04 38.46 18.15
C MET A 1 42.71 38.48 17.37
N SER A 2 41.95 39.59 17.33
CA SER A 2 40.66 39.67 16.62
C SER A 2 40.75 39.57 15.07
N LEU A 3 41.77 40.18 14.45
CA LEU A 3 41.93 40.20 12.99
C LEU A 3 42.16 38.81 12.36
N ALA A 4 42.87 37.91 13.04
CA ALA A 4 43.14 36.56 12.52
C ALA A 4 41.88 35.67 12.49
N GLY A 5 40.98 35.83 13.47
CA GLY A 5 39.69 35.13 13.51
C GLY A 5 38.77 35.57 12.37
N SER A 6 38.74 36.87 12.06
CA SER A 6 37.93 37.42 10.96
C SER A 6 38.36 36.87 9.59
N THR A 7 39.66 36.71 9.35
CA THR A 7 40.19 36.17 8.08
C THR A 7 39.87 34.69 7.90
N ILE A 8 39.96 33.91 8.99
CA ILE A 8 39.61 32.47 8.98
C ILE A 8 38.11 32.27 8.73
N GLN A 9 37.27 33.13 9.32
CA GLN A 9 35.82 33.08 9.13
C GLN A 9 35.41 33.49 7.71
N ALA A 10 36.05 34.50 7.13
CA ALA A 10 35.86 34.89 5.73
C ALA A 10 36.31 33.79 4.75
N TYR A 11 37.40 33.08 5.06
CA TYR A 11 37.85 31.94 4.26
C TYR A 11 36.87 30.75 4.33
N ARG A 12 36.37 30.42 5.53
CA ARG A 12 35.34 29.38 5.71
C ARG A 12 34.06 29.73 4.95
N GLN A 13 33.60 30.97 5.04
CA GLN A 13 32.41 31.43 4.35
C GLN A 13 32.58 31.34 2.82
N ARG A 14 33.71 31.81 2.27
CA ARG A 14 34.02 31.65 0.84
C ARG A 14 34.14 30.20 0.41
N LYS A 15 34.66 29.31 1.27
CA LYS A 15 34.75 27.88 0.98
C LYS A 15 33.39 27.20 1.01
N ILE A 16 32.51 27.58 1.94
CA ILE A 16 31.11 27.13 1.97
C ILE A 16 30.37 27.65 0.74
N GLU A 17 30.54 28.91 0.38
CA GLU A 17 29.94 29.49 -0.84
C GLU A 17 30.48 28.82 -2.10
N SER A 18 31.78 28.50 -2.18
CA SER A 18 32.39 27.76 -3.29
C SER A 18 31.88 26.31 -3.38
N LEU A 19 31.78 25.62 -2.24
CA LEU A 19 31.20 24.27 -2.16
C LEU A 19 29.71 24.28 -2.49
N ALA A 20 28.98 25.30 -2.03
CA ALA A 20 27.59 25.52 -2.40
C ALA A 20 27.45 25.87 -3.88
N LYS A 21 28.40 26.60 -4.48
CA LYS A 21 28.42 26.90 -5.91
C LYS A 21 28.72 25.66 -6.75
N MET A 22 29.62 24.78 -6.29
CA MET A 22 29.83 23.46 -6.87
C MET A 22 28.62 22.53 -6.68
N SER A 23 27.90 22.66 -5.56
CA SER A 23 26.64 21.94 -5.30
C SER A 23 25.45 22.53 -6.06
N ASN A 24 25.52 23.80 -6.48
CA ASN A 24 24.50 24.52 -7.25
C ASN A 24 24.74 24.48 -8.75
N MET A 25 25.86 23.88 -9.21
CA MET A 25 25.94 23.48 -10.60
C MET A 25 24.86 22.41 -10.77
N SER A 26 23.85 22.68 -11.60
CA SER A 26 22.77 21.73 -11.80
C SER A 26 23.39 20.39 -12.15
N GLN A 27 22.84 19.28 -11.65
CA GLN A 27 23.28 17.97 -12.09
C GLN A 27 23.27 17.86 -13.63
N ASP A 28 22.33 18.57 -14.26
CA ASP A 28 22.23 18.67 -15.72
C ASP A 28 23.38 19.47 -16.33
N ASP A 29 23.90 20.48 -15.65
CA ASP A 29 25.09 21.25 -16.07
C ASP A 29 26.36 20.38 -16.01
N VAL A 30 26.46 19.51 -15.00
CA VAL A 30 27.58 18.55 -14.89
C VAL A 30 27.53 17.53 -16.02
N THR A 31 26.35 17.00 -16.34
CA THR A 31 26.20 15.99 -17.40
C THR A 31 26.40 16.59 -18.79
N THR A 32 25.86 17.78 -19.04
CA THR A 32 26.07 18.50 -20.31
C THR A 32 27.53 18.91 -20.47
N GLY A 33 28.18 19.36 -19.39
CA GLY A 33 29.61 19.63 -19.35
C GLY A 33 30.44 18.39 -19.67
N LEU A 34 30.19 17.27 -19.01
CA LEU A 34 30.88 15.99 -19.27
C LEU A 34 30.69 15.51 -20.70
N ARG A 35 29.47 15.61 -21.24
CA ARG A 35 29.20 15.24 -22.63
C ARG A 35 29.94 16.12 -23.63
N THR A 36 30.03 17.42 -23.34
CA THR A 36 30.78 18.37 -24.19
C THR A 36 32.28 18.07 -24.17
N VAL A 37 32.84 17.75 -23.00
CA VAL A 37 34.25 17.35 -22.86
C VAL A 37 34.50 16.03 -23.59
N GLN A 38 33.61 15.04 -23.44
CA GLN A 38 33.70 13.77 -24.14
C GLN A 38 33.73 13.96 -25.67
N GLN A 39 32.81 14.76 -26.22
CA GLN A 39 32.77 15.07 -27.65
C GLN A 39 34.03 15.79 -28.12
N GLY A 40 34.56 16.73 -27.32
CA GLY A 40 35.82 17.42 -27.63
C GLY A 40 37.03 16.48 -27.65
N LEU A 41 37.10 15.55 -26.69
CA LEU A 41 38.17 14.53 -26.65
C LEU A 41 38.06 13.53 -27.79
N GLU A 42 36.85 13.12 -28.17
CA GLU A 42 36.61 12.22 -29.31
C GLU A 42 37.00 12.88 -30.64
N ALA A 43 36.65 14.15 -30.84
CA ALA A 43 37.07 14.92 -32.01
C ALA A 43 38.61 15.05 -32.09
N LEU A 44 39.26 15.39 -30.97
CA LEU A 44 40.72 15.52 -30.93
C LEU A 44 41.42 14.16 -31.15
N ARG A 45 40.84 13.06 -30.64
CA ARG A 45 41.32 11.70 -30.90
C ARG A 45 41.22 11.34 -32.39
N GLU A 46 40.12 11.69 -33.05
CA GLU A 46 39.95 11.47 -34.49
C GLU A 46 40.98 12.26 -35.31
N GLU A 47 41.19 13.53 -34.97
CA GLU A 47 42.24 14.35 -35.61
C GLU A 47 43.62 13.72 -35.42
N HIS A 48 44.00 13.37 -34.19
CA HIS A 48 45.29 12.71 -33.90
C HIS A 48 45.43 11.35 -34.62
N SER A 49 44.34 10.59 -34.76
CA SER A 49 44.33 9.33 -35.51
C SER A 49 44.57 9.56 -37.01
N THR A 50 43.91 10.56 -37.60
CA THR A 50 44.13 10.90 -39.03
C THR A 50 45.56 11.39 -39.29
N ILE A 51 46.12 12.20 -38.39
CA ILE A 51 47.52 12.66 -38.48
C ILE A 51 48.48 11.48 -38.34
N SER A 52 48.23 10.57 -37.39
CA SER A 52 49.04 9.35 -37.20
C SER A 52 49.04 8.50 -38.49
N ASN A 53 47.86 8.20 -39.04
CA ASN A 53 47.73 7.43 -40.30
C ASN A 53 48.45 8.10 -41.49
N THR A 54 48.38 9.44 -41.58
CA THR A 54 49.06 10.21 -42.64
C THR A 54 50.59 10.18 -42.48
N LEU A 55 51.08 10.26 -41.24
CA LEU A 55 52.51 10.14 -40.96
C LEU A 55 53.02 8.71 -41.19
N GLU A 56 52.27 7.68 -40.78
CA GLU A 56 52.63 6.29 -41.04
C GLU A 56 52.74 5.99 -42.53
N THR A 57 51.77 6.47 -43.33
CA THR A 57 51.80 6.32 -44.79
C THR A 57 52.97 7.08 -45.42
N SER A 58 53.29 8.27 -44.93
CA SER A 58 54.45 9.04 -45.39
C SER A 58 55.79 8.41 -44.98
N ILE A 59 55.86 7.68 -43.87
CA ILE A 59 57.06 6.98 -43.39
C ILE A 59 57.29 5.66 -44.14
N LYS A 60 56.23 4.95 -44.57
CA LYS A 60 56.31 3.66 -45.29
C LYS A 60 57.11 3.71 -46.61
N GLY A 61 57.43 4.89 -47.14
CA GLY A 61 58.21 5.07 -48.37
C GLY A 61 59.64 5.62 -48.19
N VAL A 62 60.08 5.91 -46.96
CA VAL A 62 61.38 6.59 -46.71
C VAL A 62 62.36 5.60 -46.07
N LYS A 63 63.64 5.64 -46.48
CA LYS A 63 64.71 4.81 -45.90
C LYS A 63 64.98 5.20 -44.46
N ASP A 64 65.35 4.23 -43.63
CA ASP A 64 65.50 4.39 -42.17
C ASP A 64 66.44 5.52 -41.72
N ASP A 65 67.45 5.87 -42.53
CA ASP A 65 68.45 6.91 -42.24
C ASP A 65 67.96 8.36 -42.50
N GLU A 66 66.91 8.57 -43.31
CA GLU A 66 66.44 9.92 -43.69
C GLU A 66 65.28 10.44 -42.83
N ALA A 67 64.69 9.60 -41.95
CA ALA A 67 63.45 9.93 -41.24
C ALA A 67 63.45 9.70 -39.70
N PRO A 68 64.44 10.18 -38.93
CA PRO A 68 64.39 10.12 -37.46
C PRO A 68 63.33 11.06 -36.85
N LEU A 69 63.16 12.27 -37.40
CA LEU A 69 62.18 13.25 -36.90
C LEU A 69 60.71 12.82 -37.12
N PRO A 70 60.30 12.33 -38.30
CA PRO A 70 58.95 11.83 -38.53
C PRO A 70 58.56 10.68 -37.60
N LYS A 71 59.48 9.75 -37.34
CA LYS A 71 59.28 8.65 -36.40
C LYS A 71 59.12 9.15 -34.96
N GLN A 72 59.92 10.11 -34.53
CA GLN A 72 59.79 10.72 -33.19
C GLN A 72 58.44 11.45 -33.03
N LYS A 73 57.99 12.16 -34.07
CA LYS A 73 56.65 12.78 -34.08
C LYS A 73 55.53 11.75 -34.03
N LEU A 74 55.68 10.63 -34.75
CA LEU A 74 54.72 9.52 -34.71
C LEU A 74 54.60 8.93 -33.31
N THR A 75 55.72 8.65 -32.64
CA THR A 75 55.71 8.17 -31.25
C THR A 75 55.03 9.17 -30.32
N GLN A 76 55.30 10.47 -30.48
CA GLN A 76 54.67 11.49 -29.65
C GLN A 76 53.17 11.63 -29.91
N ILE A 77 52.72 11.41 -31.15
CA ILE A 77 51.29 11.41 -31.50
C ILE A 77 50.59 10.17 -30.93
N ASN A 78 51.23 9.00 -30.97
CA ASN A 78 50.69 7.79 -30.36
C ASN A 78 50.61 7.92 -28.83
N ASP A 79 51.63 8.47 -28.16
CA ASP A 79 51.59 8.76 -26.72
C ASP A 79 50.44 9.73 -26.36
N ASN A 80 50.16 10.69 -27.24
CA ASN A 80 49.03 11.61 -27.05
C ASN A 80 47.68 10.90 -27.32
N LEU A 81 47.62 10.02 -28.30
CA LEU A 81 46.42 9.22 -28.61
C LEU A 81 46.05 8.33 -27.42
N ASP A 82 47.03 7.67 -26.79
CA ASP A 82 46.81 6.84 -25.61
C ASP A 82 46.24 7.66 -24.43
N LYS A 83 46.79 8.87 -24.20
CA LYS A 83 46.25 9.79 -23.18
C LYS A 83 44.83 10.25 -23.48
N LEU A 84 44.53 10.54 -24.75
CA LEU A 84 43.18 10.92 -25.19
C LEU A 84 42.20 9.76 -25.01
N MET A 85 42.60 8.53 -25.34
CA MET A 85 41.79 7.34 -25.10
C MET A 85 41.48 7.15 -23.60
N CYS A 86 42.50 7.22 -22.74
CA CYS A 86 42.30 7.18 -21.29
C CYS A 86 41.33 8.28 -20.81
N GLY A 87 41.43 9.49 -21.36
CA GLY A 87 40.52 10.60 -21.02
C GLY A 87 39.08 10.38 -21.49
N VAL A 88 38.89 9.80 -22.68
CA VAL A 88 37.55 9.41 -23.17
C VAL A 88 36.95 8.32 -22.28
N ASP A 89 37.73 7.32 -21.89
CA ASP A 89 37.28 6.25 -21.01
C ASP A 89 36.91 6.79 -19.61
N GLU A 90 37.72 7.70 -19.06
CA GLU A 90 37.46 8.34 -17.77
C GLU A 90 36.18 9.18 -17.80
N THR A 91 35.96 9.98 -18.85
CA THR A 91 34.73 10.78 -19.00
C THR A 91 33.49 9.91 -19.21
N SER A 92 33.60 8.82 -19.98
CA SER A 92 32.55 7.83 -20.14
C SER A 92 32.17 7.15 -18.82
N LEU A 93 33.18 6.75 -18.03
CA LEU A 93 32.97 6.19 -16.70
C LEU A 93 32.32 7.21 -15.76
N MET A 94 32.78 8.46 -15.77
CA MET A 94 32.21 9.53 -14.96
C MET A 94 30.74 9.78 -15.31
N LEU A 95 30.37 9.74 -16.59
CA LEU A 95 28.99 9.84 -17.05
C LEU A 95 28.13 8.65 -16.57
N MET A 96 28.65 7.43 -16.66
CA MET A 96 27.95 6.23 -16.18
C MET A 96 27.72 6.28 -14.66
N VAL A 97 28.76 6.59 -13.88
CA VAL A 97 28.67 6.72 -12.42
C VAL A 97 27.62 7.77 -12.03
N PHE A 98 27.60 8.87 -12.76
CA PHE A 98 26.64 9.94 -12.52
C PHE A 98 25.20 9.50 -12.78
N GLN A 99 24.94 8.79 -13.88
CA GLN A 99 23.61 8.23 -14.19
C GLN A 99 23.15 7.22 -13.14
N LEU A 100 24.04 6.34 -12.68
CA LEU A 100 23.74 5.38 -11.62
C LEU A 100 23.42 6.07 -10.30
N THR A 101 24.18 7.11 -9.96
CA THR A 101 23.95 7.91 -8.74
C THR A 101 22.59 8.61 -8.81
N GLN A 102 22.24 9.24 -9.95
CA GLN A 102 20.91 9.81 -10.16
C GLN A 102 19.78 8.78 -10.01
N GLY A 103 19.96 7.60 -10.60
CA GLY A 103 18.98 6.51 -10.48
C GLY A 103 18.79 6.09 -9.02
N MET A 104 19.87 5.96 -8.26
CA MET A 104 19.84 5.61 -6.85
C MET A 104 19.16 6.70 -6.00
N ASP A 105 19.49 7.97 -6.24
CA ASP A 105 18.88 9.11 -5.52
C ASP A 105 17.38 9.21 -5.79
N ALA A 106 16.95 8.99 -7.04
CA ALA A 106 15.53 8.96 -7.39
C ALA A 106 14.78 7.83 -6.68
N GLN A 107 15.38 6.64 -6.56
CA GLN A 107 14.77 5.53 -5.80
C GLN A 107 14.73 5.85 -4.30
N HIS A 108 15.80 6.41 -3.74
CA HIS A 108 15.83 6.84 -2.35
C HIS A 108 14.71 7.86 -2.04
N GLN A 109 14.51 8.85 -2.93
CA GLN A 109 13.41 9.83 -2.79
C GLN A 109 12.02 9.16 -2.82
N LYS A 110 11.80 8.18 -3.70
CA LYS A 110 10.54 7.40 -3.74
C LYS A 110 10.28 6.67 -2.43
N TYR A 111 11.28 5.95 -1.90
CA TYR A 111 11.15 5.26 -0.63
C TYR A 111 10.94 6.22 0.54
N GLN A 112 11.60 7.38 0.53
CA GLN A 112 11.41 8.40 1.56
C GLN A 112 9.99 8.96 1.53
N ALA A 113 9.41 9.21 0.35
CA ALA A 113 8.03 9.64 0.20
C ALA A 113 7.04 8.56 0.68
N GLN A 114 7.27 7.29 0.30
CA GLN A 114 6.45 6.17 0.78
C GLN A 114 6.51 6.04 2.30
N ARG A 115 7.71 6.17 2.90
CA ARG A 115 7.88 6.15 4.35
C ARG A 115 7.08 7.25 5.02
N ARG A 116 7.11 8.49 4.49
CA ARG A 116 6.31 9.61 5.02
C ARG A 116 4.82 9.31 4.97
N ARG A 117 4.33 8.78 3.84
CA ARG A 117 2.91 8.39 3.69
C ARG A 117 2.51 7.34 4.72
N LEU A 118 3.30 6.27 4.85
CA LEU A 118 3.02 5.20 5.81
C LEU A 118 3.07 5.71 7.26
N CYS A 119 4.01 6.60 7.61
CA CYS A 119 4.03 7.21 8.94
C CYS A 119 2.77 8.04 9.22
N GLN A 120 2.28 8.79 8.22
CA GLN A 120 1.06 9.58 8.35
C GLN A 120 -0.18 8.69 8.50
N GLU A 121 -0.26 7.61 7.71
CA GLU A 121 -1.35 6.63 7.81
C GLU A 121 -1.33 5.91 9.17
N ASN A 122 -0.16 5.52 9.66
CA ASN A 122 -0.02 4.93 11.00
C ASN A 122 -0.41 5.91 12.12
N ALA A 123 -0.08 7.20 11.98
CA ALA A 123 -0.50 8.22 12.95
C ALA A 123 -2.04 8.34 12.95
N TRP A 124 -2.64 8.44 11.76
CA TRP A 124 -4.09 8.52 11.61
C TRP A 124 -4.81 7.29 12.19
N LEU A 125 -4.32 6.08 11.92
CA LEU A 125 -4.90 4.85 12.47
C LEU A 125 -4.81 4.79 14.00
N ARG A 126 -3.74 5.31 14.60
CA ARG A 126 -3.61 5.41 16.06
C ARG A 126 -4.63 6.38 16.64
N ASP A 127 -4.82 7.52 15.99
CA ASP A 127 -5.82 8.52 16.42
C ASP A 127 -7.23 7.94 16.31
N GLU A 128 -7.56 7.25 15.21
CA GLU A 128 -8.87 6.61 15.03
C GLU A 128 -9.10 5.48 16.05
N LEU A 129 -8.08 4.66 16.33
CA LEU A 129 -8.15 3.64 17.38
C LEU A 129 -8.39 4.29 18.75
N SER A 130 -7.71 5.39 19.07
CA SER A 130 -7.92 6.09 20.33
C SER A 130 -9.34 6.65 20.44
N SER A 131 -9.88 7.21 19.35
CA SER A 131 -11.24 7.75 19.29
C SER A 131 -12.29 6.65 19.51
N THR A 132 -12.13 5.51 18.85
CA THR A 132 -13.03 4.36 19.02
C THR A 132 -12.95 3.76 20.42
N GLN A 133 -11.76 3.69 21.01
CA GLN A 133 -11.58 3.23 22.39
C GLN A 133 -12.26 4.15 23.41
N ILE A 134 -12.19 5.48 23.21
CA ILE A 134 -12.91 6.44 24.05
C ILE A 134 -14.43 6.26 23.93
N LYS A 135 -14.96 6.09 22.71
CA LYS A 135 -16.39 5.84 22.49
C LYS A 135 -16.86 4.56 23.15
N LEU A 136 -16.05 3.49 23.08
CA LEU A 136 -16.34 2.23 23.76
C LEU A 136 -16.42 2.44 25.27
N GLN A 137 -15.40 3.09 25.86
CA GLN A 137 -15.37 3.37 27.29
C GLN A 137 -16.57 4.21 27.75
N GLN A 138 -16.99 5.20 26.95
CA GLN A 138 -18.19 5.99 27.23
C GLN A 138 -19.46 5.14 27.19
N SER A 139 -19.59 4.24 26.21
CA SER A 139 -20.73 3.31 26.15
C SER A 139 -20.76 2.33 27.33
N GLU A 140 -19.60 1.84 27.77
CA GLU A 140 -19.48 0.97 28.95
C GLU A 140 -19.89 1.69 30.23
N GLN A 141 -19.47 2.96 30.40
CA GLN A 141 -19.91 3.79 31.53
C GLN A 141 -21.42 4.03 31.50
N MET A 142 -21.99 4.29 30.32
CA MET A 142 -23.43 4.47 30.16
C MET A 142 -24.22 3.20 30.50
N VAL A 143 -23.74 2.02 30.08
CA VAL A 143 -24.36 0.73 30.42
C VAL A 143 -24.29 0.49 31.93
N ALA A 144 -23.15 0.74 32.57
CA ALA A 144 -23.00 0.57 34.01
C ALA A 144 -23.97 1.48 34.79
N GLN A 145 -24.15 2.73 34.35
CA GLN A 145 -25.12 3.65 34.95
C GLN A 145 -26.56 3.13 34.78
N LEU A 146 -26.93 2.69 33.58
CA LEU A 146 -28.26 2.12 33.33
C LEU A 146 -28.52 0.85 34.14
N GLU A 147 -27.50 0.00 34.35
CA GLU A 147 -27.62 -1.18 35.22
C GLU A 147 -27.88 -0.81 36.67
N GLU A 148 -27.24 0.25 37.18
CA GLU A 148 -27.47 0.77 38.53
C GLU A 148 -28.89 1.35 38.65
N GLU A 149 -29.32 2.16 37.68
CA GLU A 149 -30.69 2.68 37.63
C GLU A 149 -31.72 1.54 37.55
N ASN A 150 -31.45 0.49 36.77
CA ASN A 150 -32.33 -0.68 36.68
C ASN A 150 -32.39 -1.45 38.01
N LYS A 151 -31.26 -1.61 38.72
CA LYS A 151 -31.23 -2.20 40.06
C LYS A 151 -32.02 -1.33 41.05
N HIS A 152 -31.87 -0.02 41.00
CA HIS A 152 -32.62 0.92 41.83
C HIS A 152 -34.13 0.83 41.58
N LEU A 153 -34.55 0.83 40.31
CA LEU A 153 -35.96 0.67 39.93
C LEU A 153 -36.54 -0.67 40.38
N LYS A 154 -35.80 -1.77 40.23
CA LYS A 154 -36.19 -3.10 40.74
C LYS A 154 -36.37 -3.08 42.26
N TYR A 155 -35.47 -2.42 42.98
CA TYR A 155 -35.57 -2.25 44.42
C TYR A 155 -36.80 -1.44 44.82
N MET A 156 -37.06 -0.29 44.18
CA MET A 156 -38.27 0.51 44.42
C MET A 156 -39.56 -0.26 44.11
N ALA A 157 -39.59 -1.01 43.00
CA ALA A 157 -40.71 -1.88 42.65
C ALA A 157 -40.95 -2.97 43.71
N SER A 158 -39.87 -3.52 44.27
CA SER A 158 -39.96 -4.51 45.36
C SER A 158 -40.52 -3.89 46.64
N ILE A 159 -40.10 -2.68 47.02
CA ILE A 159 -40.66 -1.95 48.18
C ILE A 159 -42.15 -1.69 47.98
N LYS A 160 -42.55 -1.23 46.80
CA LYS A 160 -43.95 -0.91 46.49
C LYS A 160 -44.87 -2.11 46.66
N GLN A 161 -44.41 -3.32 46.32
CA GLN A 161 -45.16 -4.57 46.55
C GLN A 161 -45.43 -4.85 48.04
N PHE A 162 -44.54 -4.42 48.94
CA PHE A 162 -44.74 -4.56 50.38
C PHE A 162 -45.64 -3.47 50.95
N ASP A 163 -45.62 -2.25 50.40
CA ASP A 163 -46.54 -1.17 50.78
C ASP A 163 -48.00 -1.47 50.36
N ASP A 164 -48.22 -2.05 49.17
CA ASP A 164 -49.56 -2.51 48.75
C ASP A 164 -50.08 -3.68 49.62
N GLY A 165 -49.17 -4.41 50.29
CA GLY A 165 -49.51 -5.43 51.29
C GLY A 165 -50.00 -4.88 52.63
N ALA A 166 -49.79 -3.59 52.92
CA ALA A 166 -50.20 -2.95 54.18
C ALA A 166 -51.60 -2.31 54.12
N GLN A 167 -52.28 -2.31 52.97
CA GLN A 167 -53.63 -1.75 52.79
C GLN A 167 -54.71 -2.78 52.39
N SER A 168 -54.56 -4.06 52.72
CA SER A 168 -55.60 -5.07 52.39
C SER A 168 -56.02 -5.95 53.55
N ASP A 169 -56.32 -5.35 54.70
CA ASP A 169 -57.21 -5.94 55.71
C ASP A 169 -58.59 -5.26 55.66
N THR A 170 -59.38 -5.53 54.63
CA THR A 170 -60.84 -5.39 54.72
C THR A 170 -61.52 -6.48 53.89
N LYS A 171 -62.02 -7.49 54.60
CA LYS A 171 -62.88 -8.56 54.08
C LYS A 171 -64.09 -8.00 53.34
N ILE A 172 -64.33 -8.43 52.10
CA ILE A 172 -65.69 -8.76 51.62
C ILE A 172 -65.61 -10.02 50.74
N ASN A 173 -66.29 -11.08 51.21
CA ASN A 173 -66.65 -12.26 50.43
C ASN A 173 -67.63 -11.89 49.31
N ALA A 174 -67.39 -12.34 48.07
CA ALA A 174 -68.46 -12.73 47.15
C ALA A 174 -67.90 -13.55 45.97
N ASP A 175 -68.23 -14.84 46.02
CA ASP A 175 -68.45 -15.79 44.94
C ASP A 175 -68.71 -15.19 43.53
N SER A 176 -67.87 -15.54 42.55
CA SER A 176 -68.25 -15.90 41.16
C SER A 176 -67.02 -16.27 40.30
N GLY A 177 -67.15 -17.35 39.52
CA GLY A 177 -66.09 -17.98 38.73
C GLY A 177 -65.55 -17.21 37.51
N PRO A 178 -64.58 -17.78 36.77
CA PRO A 178 -63.65 -17.07 35.90
C PRO A 178 -64.19 -16.82 34.48
N GLN A 179 -64.02 -15.60 33.97
CA GLN A 179 -64.10 -15.28 32.53
C GLN A 179 -63.00 -14.27 32.13
N PRO A 180 -62.45 -14.40 30.91
CA PRO A 180 -61.31 -13.61 30.43
C PRO A 180 -61.78 -12.28 29.83
N VAL A 181 -61.07 -11.20 30.10
CA VAL A 181 -61.28 -9.91 29.43
C VAL A 181 -60.03 -9.51 28.66
N THR A 182 -60.27 -9.31 27.37
CA THR A 182 -59.36 -9.00 26.28
C THR A 182 -58.90 -7.54 26.29
N ASN A 183 -57.63 -7.32 25.96
CA ASN A 183 -57.07 -6.28 25.08
C ASN A 183 -57.77 -4.91 24.92
N GLU A 184 -58.37 -4.33 25.95
CA GLU A 184 -58.95 -2.97 25.87
C GLU A 184 -58.33 -1.94 26.83
N THR A 185 -57.36 -2.32 27.68
CA THR A 185 -56.72 -1.37 28.62
C THR A 185 -55.44 -0.71 28.06
N LEU A 186 -55.01 -1.08 26.85
CA LEU A 186 -53.85 -0.46 26.16
C LEU A 186 -54.24 0.71 25.25
N GLN A 187 -55.53 0.98 25.08
CA GLN A 187 -56.04 2.12 24.31
C GLN A 187 -56.20 3.40 25.16
N GLU A 188 -56.09 3.29 26.49
CA GLU A 188 -56.31 4.41 27.45
C GLU A 188 -55.01 5.15 27.84
N LEU A 189 -53.87 4.76 27.23
CA LEU A 189 -52.60 5.50 27.32
C LEU A 189 -52.24 6.13 25.97
N GLY A 190 -53.15 6.93 25.42
CA GLY A 190 -52.81 8.17 24.68
C GLY A 190 -51.98 8.10 23.40
N PHE A 191 -51.73 6.95 22.78
CA PHE A 191 -51.05 6.88 21.48
C PHE A 191 -52.06 6.69 20.34
N GLY A 192 -52.76 7.79 20.01
CA GLY A 192 -53.48 7.94 18.75
C GLY A 192 -52.60 8.64 17.70
N PRO A 193 -52.79 8.35 16.39
CA PRO A 193 -51.94 8.85 15.31
C PRO A 193 -52.55 10.10 14.65
N GLU A 194 -51.75 11.16 14.49
CA GLU A 194 -52.08 12.28 13.58
C GLU A 194 -50.79 12.74 12.86
N ASP A 195 -50.76 12.44 11.56
CA ASP A 195 -50.50 13.32 10.40
C ASP A 195 -49.24 14.22 10.42
N GLU A 196 -48.20 13.92 9.64
CA GLU A 196 -47.97 14.27 8.21
C GLU A 196 -47.34 15.67 8.00
N GLU A 197 -46.18 15.64 7.34
CA GLU A 197 -45.54 16.69 6.53
C GLU A 197 -44.92 17.94 7.20
N ASP A 198 -43.57 18.01 7.22
CA ASP A 198 -42.82 18.97 6.38
C ASP A 198 -41.27 18.84 6.47
N LEU A 199 -40.69 18.53 5.30
CA LEU A 199 -39.43 19.03 4.70
C LEU A 199 -38.06 18.97 5.44
N ASN A 200 -37.26 18.00 4.98
CA ASN A 200 -36.02 18.17 4.17
C ASN A 200 -34.77 18.83 4.81
N THR A 201 -33.69 18.05 4.99
CA THR A 201 -32.34 18.29 4.40
C THR A 201 -31.38 17.11 4.66
N SER A 202 -31.11 16.38 3.58
CA SER A 202 -29.89 15.64 3.19
C SER A 202 -29.14 14.70 4.15
N GLN A 203 -29.22 13.40 3.77
CA GLN A 203 -28.07 12.56 3.38
C GLN A 203 -27.31 11.81 4.47
N PHE A 204 -27.79 10.61 4.84
CA PHE A 204 -26.99 9.38 4.94
C PHE A 204 -27.94 8.17 4.99
N ALA A 205 -28.20 7.55 3.83
CA ALA A 205 -29.00 6.34 3.72
C ALA A 205 -28.12 5.11 3.90
N GLN A 206 -28.38 4.33 4.94
CA GLN A 206 -28.10 2.89 4.99
C GLN A 206 -29.16 2.13 4.18
N PRO A 207 -28.81 0.98 3.61
CA PRO A 207 -29.68 -0.20 3.56
C PRO A 207 -28.99 -1.33 4.34
N THR A 208 -29.60 -2.26 5.07
CA THR A 208 -30.98 -2.74 5.24
C THR A 208 -30.93 -3.77 6.39
N PRO A 209 -32.04 -4.10 7.07
CA PRO A 209 -32.11 -5.25 7.97
C PRO A 209 -32.30 -6.57 7.20
N ALA A 210 -31.79 -7.64 7.80
CA ALA A 210 -31.87 -9.02 7.34
C ALA A 210 -33.32 -9.49 7.17
N HIS A 211 -33.78 -9.68 5.92
CA HIS A 211 -34.85 -10.62 5.50
C HIS A 211 -34.96 -10.64 3.96
N SER A 212 -34.05 -11.33 3.27
CA SER A 212 -34.20 -11.68 1.84
C SER A 212 -33.13 -12.67 1.34
N MET A 213 -32.96 -13.82 1.98
CA MET A 213 -32.07 -14.88 1.46
C MET A 213 -32.84 -16.14 1.02
N ALA A 214 -33.98 -15.91 0.37
CA ALA A 214 -34.76 -16.97 -0.29
C ALA A 214 -35.53 -16.40 -1.50
N ALA A 215 -34.83 -15.75 -2.44
CA ALA A 215 -35.31 -15.55 -3.81
C ALA A 215 -34.19 -14.92 -4.66
N SER A 216 -33.62 -15.71 -5.56
CA SER A 216 -33.22 -15.34 -6.93
C SER A 216 -32.02 -16.18 -7.37
N ALA A 217 -32.33 -17.30 -8.00
CA ALA A 217 -31.44 -17.89 -8.99
C ALA A 217 -31.11 -16.82 -10.07
N ASN A 218 -29.88 -16.81 -10.58
CA ASN A 218 -29.36 -15.92 -11.64
C ASN A 218 -29.01 -14.46 -11.24
N VAL A 219 -28.05 -14.28 -10.34
CA VAL A 219 -27.27 -13.03 -10.24
C VAL A 219 -25.79 -13.37 -10.26
N GLY A 220 -25.04 -12.79 -11.20
CA GLY A 220 -23.62 -13.06 -11.40
C GLY A 220 -22.82 -12.82 -10.11
N TYR A 221 -22.11 -13.84 -9.65
CA TYR A 221 -21.23 -13.75 -8.50
C TYR A 221 -20.06 -12.79 -8.84
N GLU A 222 -20.09 -11.59 -8.26
CA GLU A 222 -19.00 -10.62 -8.35
C GLU A 222 -17.96 -10.88 -7.26
N ILE A 223 -16.70 -11.01 -7.65
CA ILE A 223 -15.59 -11.22 -6.72
C ILE A 223 -15.46 -9.97 -5.81
N PRO A 224 -15.50 -10.12 -4.47
CA PRO A 224 -15.35 -9.01 -3.55
C PRO A 224 -14.10 -8.18 -3.84
N ALA A 225 -14.22 -6.85 -3.76
CA ALA A 225 -13.12 -5.94 -4.04
C ALA A 225 -11.85 -6.24 -3.21
N ARG A 226 -12.01 -6.73 -1.98
CA ARG A 226 -10.93 -7.19 -1.10
C ARG A 226 -10.15 -8.38 -1.69
N LEU A 227 -10.82 -9.35 -2.28
CA LEU A 227 -10.17 -10.50 -2.92
C LEU A 227 -9.44 -10.08 -4.20
N ARG A 228 -10.02 -9.13 -4.94
CA ARG A 228 -9.39 -8.58 -6.15
C ARG A 228 -8.11 -7.79 -5.84
N THR A 229 -8.10 -7.00 -4.77
CA THR A 229 -6.87 -6.30 -4.34
C THR A 229 -5.81 -7.27 -3.83
N LEU A 230 -6.21 -8.27 -3.05
CA LEU A 230 -5.33 -9.33 -2.58
C LEU A 230 -4.72 -10.13 -3.74
N HIS A 231 -5.54 -10.50 -4.73
CA HIS A 231 -5.10 -11.17 -5.96
C HIS A 231 -3.99 -10.39 -6.68
N ASN A 232 -4.20 -9.09 -6.90
CA ASN A 232 -3.21 -8.24 -7.57
C ASN A 232 -1.90 -8.17 -6.79
N LEU A 233 -1.97 -8.06 -5.46
CA LEU A 233 -0.80 -8.02 -4.59
C LEU A 233 -0.02 -9.34 -4.63
N VAL A 234 -0.73 -10.46 -4.60
CA VAL A 234 -0.15 -11.80 -4.66
C VAL A 234 0.54 -12.05 -6.01
N ILE A 235 -0.09 -11.67 -7.13
CA ILE A 235 0.53 -11.75 -8.45
C ILE A 235 1.80 -10.90 -8.51
N GLN A 236 1.76 -9.69 -7.95
CA GLN A 236 2.93 -8.81 -7.93
C GLN A 236 4.09 -9.46 -7.15
N TYR A 237 3.83 -10.07 -5.99
CA TYR A 237 4.86 -10.79 -5.25
C TYR A 237 5.36 -12.05 -5.97
N ALA A 238 4.48 -12.80 -6.64
CA ALA A 238 4.84 -13.97 -7.44
C ALA A 238 5.75 -13.57 -8.62
N SER A 239 5.42 -12.49 -9.34
CA SER A 239 6.24 -11.98 -10.45
C SER A 239 7.65 -11.52 -10.02
N GLN A 240 7.82 -11.16 -8.75
CA GLN A 240 9.11 -10.80 -8.14
C GLN A 240 9.86 -12.01 -7.57
N GLY A 241 9.32 -13.24 -7.70
CA GLY A 241 9.89 -14.45 -7.12
C GLY A 241 9.79 -14.53 -5.59
N ARG A 242 9.00 -13.66 -4.95
CA ARG A 242 8.87 -13.57 -3.47
C ARG A 242 7.78 -14.50 -2.94
N TYR A 243 7.92 -15.80 -3.23
CA TYR A 243 6.94 -16.82 -2.85
C TYR A 243 6.81 -17.00 -1.33
N GLU A 244 7.90 -16.76 -0.59
CA GLU A 244 7.95 -16.81 0.89
C GLU A 244 7.02 -15.81 1.56
N VAL A 245 6.58 -14.77 0.84
CA VAL A 245 5.61 -13.77 1.34
C VAL A 245 4.23 -14.01 0.74
N ALA A 246 4.15 -14.38 -0.54
CA ALA A 246 2.88 -14.60 -1.23
C ALA A 246 2.08 -15.79 -0.66
N VAL A 247 2.74 -16.92 -0.37
CA VAL A 247 2.08 -18.13 0.15
C VAL A 247 1.47 -17.92 1.54
N PRO A 248 2.20 -17.42 2.57
CA PRO A 248 1.60 -17.20 3.88
C PRO A 248 0.49 -16.14 3.86
N LEU A 249 0.63 -15.11 3.01
CA LEU A 249 -0.42 -14.10 2.84
C LEU A 249 -1.73 -14.72 2.31
N CYS A 250 -1.64 -15.59 1.30
CA CYS A 250 -2.80 -16.31 0.79
C CYS A 250 -3.40 -17.26 1.84
N LYS A 251 -2.56 -17.99 2.59
CA LYS A 251 -3.04 -18.92 3.63
C LYS A 251 -3.76 -18.20 4.77
N GLN A 252 -3.20 -17.09 5.25
CA GLN A 252 -3.85 -16.28 6.28
C GLN A 252 -5.21 -15.75 5.80
N ALA A 253 -5.27 -15.24 4.56
CA ALA A 253 -6.52 -14.74 4.00
C ALA A 253 -7.56 -15.85 3.78
N LEU A 254 -7.12 -17.09 3.48
CA LEU A 254 -7.98 -18.26 3.38
C LEU A 254 -8.54 -18.64 4.76
N GLU A 255 -7.70 -18.73 5.80
CA GLU A 255 -8.14 -19.03 7.17
C GLU A 255 -9.14 -18.00 7.70
N ASP A 256 -8.92 -16.71 7.43
CA ASP A 256 -9.84 -15.63 7.82
C ASP A 256 -11.20 -15.79 7.12
N LEU A 257 -11.19 -16.17 5.83
CA LEU A 257 -12.40 -16.41 5.06
C LEU A 257 -13.17 -17.63 5.56
N GLU A 258 -12.48 -18.73 5.83
CA GLU A 258 -13.08 -19.95 6.35
C GLU A 258 -13.73 -19.72 7.72
N LYS A 259 -13.10 -18.93 8.59
CA LYS A 259 -13.65 -18.56 9.90
C LYS A 259 -14.88 -17.65 9.80
N THR A 260 -14.91 -16.74 8.83
CA THR A 260 -15.97 -15.73 8.72
C THR A 260 -17.18 -16.23 7.93
N SER A 261 -16.95 -16.94 6.83
CA SER A 261 -17.97 -17.27 5.83
C SER A 261 -18.21 -18.76 5.67
N GLY A 262 -17.37 -19.61 6.29
CA GLY A 262 -17.40 -21.07 6.14
C GLY A 262 -16.67 -21.56 4.89
N HIS A 263 -16.30 -22.84 4.90
CA HIS A 263 -15.48 -23.46 3.84
C HIS A 263 -16.23 -23.62 2.50
N ASP A 264 -17.54 -23.82 2.53
CA ASP A 264 -18.38 -23.91 1.33
C ASP A 264 -18.80 -22.52 0.78
N HIS A 265 -18.00 -21.46 1.00
CA HIS A 265 -18.30 -20.13 0.46
C HIS A 265 -17.58 -19.91 -0.89
N PRO A 266 -18.20 -19.28 -1.91
CA PRO A 266 -17.56 -19.05 -3.22
C PRO A 266 -16.29 -18.17 -3.14
N ASP A 267 -16.17 -17.35 -2.10
CA ASP A 267 -14.95 -16.58 -1.82
C ASP A 267 -13.76 -17.50 -1.47
N VAL A 268 -14.02 -18.61 -0.76
CA VAL A 268 -12.98 -19.60 -0.38
C VAL A 268 -12.47 -20.29 -1.64
N ALA A 269 -13.36 -20.67 -2.56
CA ALA A 269 -12.97 -21.20 -3.86
C ALA A 269 -12.12 -20.21 -4.67
N THR A 270 -12.46 -18.92 -4.62
CA THR A 270 -11.67 -17.86 -5.28
C THR A 270 -10.28 -17.74 -4.64
N MET A 271 -10.17 -17.82 -3.32
CA MET A 271 -8.88 -17.81 -2.61
C MET A 271 -8.02 -19.04 -2.88
N LEU A 272 -8.61 -20.23 -2.91
CA LEU A 272 -7.93 -21.48 -3.28
C LEU A 272 -7.36 -21.39 -4.71
N ASN A 273 -8.10 -20.81 -5.64
CA ASN A 273 -7.62 -20.57 -7.00
C ASN A 273 -6.44 -19.58 -7.03
N ILE A 274 -6.47 -18.50 -6.24
CA ILE A 274 -5.35 -17.56 -6.12
C ILE A 274 -4.09 -18.26 -5.58
N LEU A 275 -4.25 -19.11 -4.57
CA LEU A 275 -3.15 -19.90 -4.01
C LEU A 275 -2.60 -20.92 -5.03
N ALA A 276 -3.47 -21.56 -5.81
CA ALA A 276 -3.07 -22.49 -6.86
C ALA A 276 -2.22 -21.81 -7.96
N LEU A 277 -2.54 -20.57 -8.33
CA LEU A 277 -1.72 -19.78 -9.27
C LEU A 277 -0.30 -19.56 -8.73
N VAL A 278 -0.18 -19.22 -7.44
CA VAL A 278 1.13 -19.04 -6.78
C VAL A 278 1.94 -20.34 -6.76
N TYR A 279 1.29 -21.48 -6.57
CA TYR A 279 1.95 -22.79 -6.61
C TYR A 279 2.33 -23.22 -8.02
N ARG A 280 1.53 -22.88 -9.03
CA ARG A 280 1.86 -23.08 -10.44
C ARG A 280 3.12 -22.30 -10.82
N ASP A 281 3.21 -21.05 -10.40
CA ASP A 281 4.38 -20.19 -10.68
C ASP A 281 5.66 -20.70 -9.94
N GLN A 282 5.48 -21.49 -8.87
CA GLN A 282 6.57 -22.24 -8.20
C GLN A 282 6.89 -23.61 -8.85
N ASN A 283 6.27 -23.97 -9.97
CA ASN A 283 6.35 -25.31 -10.60
C ASN A 283 5.82 -26.47 -9.73
N LYS A 284 4.99 -26.19 -8.71
CA LYS A 284 4.36 -27.20 -7.85
C LYS A 284 2.98 -27.59 -8.38
N TYR A 285 2.96 -28.18 -9.58
CA TYR A 285 1.73 -28.49 -10.30
C TYR A 285 0.78 -29.47 -9.59
N LYS A 286 1.32 -30.42 -8.82
CA LYS A 286 0.50 -31.39 -8.05
C LYS A 286 -0.29 -30.70 -6.93
N GLU A 287 0.34 -29.79 -6.21
CA GLU A 287 -0.29 -29.03 -5.13
C GLU A 287 -1.32 -28.05 -5.70
N ALA A 288 -1.00 -27.38 -6.80
CA ALA A 288 -1.93 -26.50 -7.50
C ALA A 288 -3.17 -27.23 -8.03
N ALA A 289 -3.01 -28.44 -8.58
CA ALA A 289 -4.12 -29.24 -9.08
C ALA A 289 -5.07 -29.68 -7.96
N ASN A 290 -4.54 -30.07 -6.79
CA ASN A 290 -5.35 -30.44 -5.64
C ASN A 290 -6.20 -29.25 -5.16
N LEU A 291 -5.60 -28.07 -5.05
CA LEU A 291 -6.30 -26.84 -4.64
C LEU A 291 -7.36 -26.40 -5.66
N LEU A 292 -7.10 -26.58 -6.95
CA LEU A 292 -8.08 -26.31 -8.01
C LEU A 292 -9.26 -27.27 -7.95
N ASN A 293 -9.02 -28.56 -7.70
CA ASN A 293 -10.10 -29.55 -7.55
C ASN A 293 -10.97 -29.24 -6.32
N GLU A 294 -10.37 -28.79 -5.22
CA GLU A 294 -11.08 -28.35 -4.03
C GLU A 294 -11.93 -27.10 -4.31
N ALA A 295 -11.35 -26.10 -5.00
CA ALA A 295 -12.09 -24.91 -5.44
C ALA A 295 -13.26 -25.23 -6.37
N LEU A 296 -13.08 -26.20 -7.29
CA LEU A 296 -14.14 -26.68 -8.19
C LEU A 296 -15.25 -27.35 -7.41
N SER A 297 -14.93 -28.25 -6.47
CA SER A 297 -15.92 -28.92 -5.63
C SER A 297 -16.77 -27.92 -4.83
N ILE A 298 -16.16 -26.84 -4.33
CA ILE A 298 -16.89 -25.77 -3.64
C ILE A 298 -17.78 -25.00 -4.63
N ARG A 299 -17.28 -24.64 -5.83
CA ARG A 299 -18.08 -23.92 -6.83
C ARG A 299 -19.24 -24.75 -7.37
N GLU A 300 -19.05 -26.04 -7.57
CA GLU A 300 -20.12 -26.98 -7.98
C GLU A 300 -21.25 -26.99 -6.94
N LYS A 301 -20.92 -27.01 -5.65
CA LYS A 301 -21.92 -26.94 -4.57
C LYS A 301 -22.61 -25.57 -4.50
N CYS A 302 -21.89 -24.47 -4.69
CA CYS A 302 -22.43 -23.12 -4.50
C CYS A 302 -23.19 -22.57 -5.72
N LEU A 303 -22.69 -22.82 -6.94
CA LEU A 303 -23.20 -22.22 -8.18
C LEU A 303 -23.88 -23.26 -9.11
N GLY A 304 -23.69 -24.56 -8.85
CA GLY A 304 -24.20 -25.65 -9.69
C GLY A 304 -23.29 -25.96 -10.89
N GLU A 305 -23.32 -27.21 -11.35
CA GLU A 305 -22.50 -27.75 -12.46
C GLU A 305 -22.68 -27.01 -13.81
N SER A 306 -23.71 -26.17 -13.93
CA SER A 306 -24.07 -25.43 -15.15
C SER A 306 -23.52 -24.01 -15.20
N HIS A 307 -22.82 -23.55 -14.15
CA HIS A 307 -22.33 -22.18 -14.08
C HIS A 307 -21.02 -22.01 -14.86
N PRO A 308 -20.82 -20.95 -15.67
CA PRO A 308 -19.60 -20.71 -16.47
C PRO A 308 -18.27 -20.60 -15.69
N ALA A 309 -18.30 -20.71 -14.37
CA ALA A 309 -17.16 -20.55 -13.47
C ALA A 309 -16.74 -21.87 -12.78
N VAL A 310 -17.50 -22.94 -13.03
CA VAL A 310 -17.19 -24.36 -12.78
C VAL A 310 -16.62 -24.92 -14.08
#